data_AF-A0A397WN18-F1
#
_entry.id   AF-A0A397WN18-F1
#
_cell.length_a   1.000
_cell.length_b   1.000
_cell.length_c   1.000
_cell.angle_alpha   90.00
_cell.angle_beta   90.00
_cell.angle_gamma   90.00
#
_symmetry.space_group_name_H-M   'P 1'
#
loop_
_entity.id
_entity.type
_entity.pdbx_description
1 polymer ?
#
loop_
_entity_poly.entity_id
_entity_poly.type
_entity_poly.pdbx_seq_one_letter_code
_entity_poly.pdbx_strand_id
1 'polypeptide(L)'
;MMKRSVSPIIATILLIIMTVGIAALMYTWMSGMLTQLTAQTGQQILQSTAFDFSVAPIASPNGTNTFSVSIRNTGAVNIDFSKTNAIAAVTVYDRLNPAAGVVNQSSCSTINTGTLSVGESKSFIFTCGVNIDVSRYYYVLRVTIGSTSKEVIFR
;
A
#
# COMPACT_ATOMS: atom_id res chain seq x y z
N MET A 1 -8.08 -32.85 -62.98
CA MET A 1 -8.23 -32.23 -61.66
C MET A 1 -8.91 -30.87 -61.86
N MET A 2 -10.25 -30.81 -61.74
CA MET A 2 -11.03 -29.61 -62.07
C MET A 2 -11.05 -28.66 -60.87
N LYS A 3 -10.32 -27.53 -60.96
CA LYS A 3 -10.42 -26.43 -59.98
C LYS A 3 -11.76 -25.73 -60.22
N ARG A 4 -12.68 -25.84 -59.27
CA ARG A 4 -13.93 -25.06 -59.28
C ARG A 4 -13.57 -23.60 -58.98
N SER A 5 -13.67 -22.72 -59.97
CA SER A 5 -13.52 -21.28 -59.75
C SER A 5 -14.68 -20.79 -58.89
N VAL A 6 -14.36 -20.42 -57.65
CA VAL A 6 -15.28 -19.69 -56.78
C VAL A 6 -15.53 -18.33 -57.43
N SER A 7 -16.80 -17.96 -57.63
CA SER A 7 -17.13 -16.65 -58.17
C SER A 7 -16.55 -15.56 -57.25
N PRO A 8 -15.75 -14.61 -57.77
CA PRO A 8 -15.09 -13.57 -56.95
C PRO A 8 -16.06 -12.81 -56.04
N ILE A 9 -17.30 -12.63 -56.48
CA ILE A 9 -18.38 -11.96 -55.73
C ILE A 9 -18.81 -12.75 -54.49
N ILE A 10 -18.89 -14.07 -54.61
CA ILE A 10 -19.31 -14.95 -53.51
C ILE A 10 -18.21 -14.99 -52.44
N ALA A 11 -16.94 -14.99 -52.86
CA ALA A 11 -15.80 -14.94 -51.96
C ALA A 11 -15.77 -13.64 -51.14
N THR A 12 -16.06 -12.48 -51.76
CA THR A 12 -16.06 -11.20 -51.05
C THR A 12 -17.19 -11.09 -50.03
N ILE A 13 -18.39 -11.60 -50.34
CA ILE A 13 -19.52 -11.58 -49.40
C ILE A 13 -19.23 -12.48 -48.19
N LEU A 14 -18.69 -13.68 -48.42
CA LEU A 14 -18.29 -14.59 -47.34
C LEU A 14 -17.22 -13.96 -46.43
N LEU A 15 -16.26 -13.24 -47.02
CA LEU A 15 -15.20 -12.56 -46.28
C LEU A 15 -15.76 -11.43 -45.40
N ILE A 16 -16.73 -10.67 -45.89
CA ILE A 16 -17.42 -9.62 -45.11
C ILE A 16 -18.16 -10.21 -43.91
N ILE A 17 -18.89 -11.32 -44.10
CA ILE A 17 -19.65 -11.94 -43.00
C ILE A 17 -18.71 -12.44 -41.90
N MET A 18 -17.59 -13.08 -42.28
CA MET A 18 -16.61 -13.58 -41.31
C MET A 18 -15.92 -12.44 -40.54
N THR A 19 -15.54 -11.37 -41.23
CA THR A 19 -14.91 -10.20 -40.58
C THR A 19 -15.84 -9.51 -39.60
N VAL A 20 -17.12 -9.35 -39.94
CA VAL A 20 -18.14 -8.79 -39.02
C VAL A 20 -18.38 -9.73 -37.83
N GLY A 21 -18.43 -11.04 -38.06
CA GLY A 21 -18.58 -12.04 -36.99
C GLY A 21 -17.41 -12.02 -35.99
N ILE A 22 -16.18 -11.97 -36.50
CA ILE A 22 -14.97 -11.87 -35.65
C ILE A 22 -14.94 -10.53 -34.91
N ALA A 23 -15.29 -9.42 -35.56
CA ALA A 23 -15.33 -8.10 -34.94
C ALA A 23 -16.33 -8.03 -33.78
N ALA A 24 -17.53 -8.60 -33.94
CA ALA A 24 -18.53 -8.66 -32.90
C ALA A 24 -18.07 -9.49 -31.69
N LEU A 25 -17.40 -10.62 -31.94
CA LEU A 25 -16.84 -11.47 -30.89
C LEU A 25 -15.68 -10.80 -30.15
N MET A 26 -14.82 -10.08 -30.86
CA MET A 26 -13.74 -9.29 -30.24
C MET A 26 -14.29 -8.15 -29.39
N TYR A 27 -15.35 -7.49 -29.85
CA TYR A 27 -16.01 -6.43 -29.08
C TYR A 27 -16.57 -6.95 -27.76
N THR A 28 -17.30 -8.07 -27.77
CA THR A 28 -17.86 -8.65 -26.55
C THR A 28 -16.77 -9.17 -25.61
N TRP A 29 -15.71 -9.75 -26.15
CA TRP A 29 -14.57 -10.22 -25.36
C TRP A 29 -13.80 -9.07 -24.70
N MET A 30 -13.45 -8.02 -25.45
CA MET A 30 -12.79 -6.83 -24.90
C MET A 30 -13.67 -6.11 -23.87
N SER A 31 -14.97 -5.95 -24.16
CA SER A 31 -15.90 -5.33 -23.21
C SER A 31 -15.98 -6.14 -21.90
N GLY A 32 -16.00 -7.46 -21.99
CA GLY A 32 -15.97 -8.34 -20.81
C GLY A 32 -14.68 -8.20 -20.01
N MET A 33 -13.53 -8.18 -20.69
CA MET A 33 -12.22 -7.99 -20.05
C MET A 33 -12.12 -6.63 -19.36
N LEU A 34 -12.52 -5.53 -20.02
CA LEU A 34 -12.53 -4.20 -19.41
C LEU A 34 -13.46 -4.13 -18.20
N THR A 35 -14.61 -4.79 -18.24
CA THR A 35 -15.55 -4.83 -17.11
C THR A 35 -14.93 -5.55 -15.91
N GLN A 36 -14.27 -6.70 -16.13
CA GLN A 36 -13.56 -7.42 -15.08
C GLN A 36 -12.41 -6.61 -14.49
N LEU A 37 -11.60 -5.98 -15.35
CA LEU A 37 -10.52 -5.10 -14.90
C LEU A 37 -11.06 -3.95 -14.06
N THR A 38 -12.10 -3.26 -14.53
CA THR A 38 -12.68 -2.11 -13.82
C THR A 38 -13.25 -2.53 -12.47
N ALA A 39 -13.91 -3.68 -12.39
CA ALA A 39 -14.40 -4.23 -11.13
C ALA A 39 -13.28 -4.58 -10.14
N GLN A 40 -12.21 -5.23 -10.62
CA GLN A 40 -11.03 -5.55 -9.79
C GLN A 40 -10.32 -4.29 -9.31
N THR A 41 -10.12 -3.31 -10.20
CA THR A 41 -9.45 -2.04 -9.87
C THR A 41 -10.30 -1.23 -8.87
N GLY A 42 -11.62 -1.18 -9.06
CA GLY A 42 -12.53 -0.53 -8.12
C GLY A 42 -12.49 -1.13 -6.72
N GLN A 43 -12.41 -2.47 -6.62
CA GLN A 43 -12.26 -3.15 -5.34
C GLN A 43 -10.90 -2.87 -4.69
N GLN A 44 -9.80 -2.85 -5.45
CA GLN A 44 -8.48 -2.49 -4.90
C GLN A 44 -8.42 -1.04 -4.41
N ILE A 45 -9.02 -0.11 -5.15
CA ILE A 45 -9.08 1.31 -4.74
C ILE A 45 -9.88 1.46 -3.46
N LEU A 46 -11.06 0.82 -3.38
CA LEU A 46 -11.89 0.85 -2.17
C LEU A 46 -11.17 0.26 -0.96
N GLN A 47 -10.43 -0.84 -1.13
CA GLN A 47 -9.61 -1.43 -0.06
C GLN A 47 -8.47 -0.50 0.37
N SER A 48 -7.84 0.21 -0.57
CA SER A 48 -6.79 1.19 -0.27
C SER A 48 -7.33 2.43 0.47
N THR A 49 -8.56 2.86 0.19
CA THR A 49 -9.21 3.97 0.93
C THR A 49 -9.84 3.53 2.25
N ALA A 50 -10.21 2.25 2.35
CA ALA A 50 -10.76 1.67 3.57
C ALA A 50 -9.69 1.33 4.61
N PHE A 51 -8.41 1.39 4.24
CA PHE A 51 -7.29 1.14 5.11
C PHE A 51 -6.61 2.46 5.46
N ASP A 52 -6.95 3.02 6.62
CA ASP A 52 -6.31 4.24 7.12
C ASP A 52 -6.03 4.10 8.61
N PHE A 53 -4.99 4.80 9.07
CA PHE A 53 -4.62 4.79 10.47
C PHE A 53 -4.04 6.14 10.90
N SER A 54 -4.14 6.41 12.20
CA SER A 54 -3.45 7.52 12.84
C SER A 54 -2.41 6.99 13.82
N VAL A 55 -1.27 7.70 13.91
CA VAL A 55 -0.18 7.37 14.84
C VAL A 55 -0.01 8.52 15.82
N ALA A 56 0.09 8.20 17.10
CA ALA A 56 0.43 9.14 18.16
C ALA A 56 1.61 8.63 19.00
N PRO A 57 2.51 9.50 19.46
CA PRO A 57 3.61 9.09 20.33
C PRO A 57 3.06 8.82 21.73
N ILE A 58 3.43 7.69 22.34
CA ILE A 58 3.07 7.37 23.73
C ILE A 58 4.24 7.69 24.65
N ALA A 59 5.44 7.22 24.30
CA ALA A 59 6.66 7.45 25.05
C ALA A 59 7.91 7.21 24.18
N SER A 60 8.97 7.97 24.46
CA SER A 60 10.33 7.63 24.04
C SER A 60 11.11 7.17 25.29
N PRO A 61 11.64 5.95 25.31
CA PRO A 61 12.54 5.49 26.35
C PRO A 61 13.85 6.27 26.31
N ASN A 62 14.29 6.75 27.47
CA ASN A 62 15.64 7.27 27.60
C ASN A 62 16.64 6.10 27.62
N GLY A 63 17.63 6.12 26.73
CA GLY A 63 18.71 5.12 26.69
C GLY A 63 18.29 3.72 26.24
N THR A 64 17.04 3.51 25.82
CA THR A 64 16.58 2.25 25.21
C THR A 64 16.20 2.52 23.76
N ASN A 65 16.60 1.65 22.83
CA ASN A 65 16.41 1.89 21.39
C ASN A 65 14.98 1.58 20.91
N THR A 66 13.97 1.89 21.72
CA THR A 66 12.57 1.57 21.42
C THR A 66 11.72 2.83 21.27
N PHE A 67 10.61 2.76 20.55
CA PHE A 67 9.64 3.85 20.42
C PHE A 67 8.25 3.27 20.64
N SER A 68 7.50 3.86 21.59
CA SER A 68 6.13 3.44 21.86
C SER A 68 5.16 4.38 21.15
N VAL A 69 4.33 3.82 20.26
CA VAL A 69 3.31 4.55 19.50
C VAL A 69 1.94 3.92 19.66
N SER A 70 0.90 4.74 19.66
CA SER A 70 -0.48 4.29 19.54
C SER A 70 -0.88 4.34 18.08
N ILE A 71 -1.35 3.21 17.55
CA ILE A 71 -1.89 3.11 16.21
C ILE A 71 -3.39 2.91 16.34
N ARG A 72 -4.17 3.80 15.72
CA ARG A 72 -5.63 3.70 15.65
C ARG A 72 -6.06 3.39 14.24
N ASN A 73 -6.94 2.42 14.06
CA ASN A 73 -7.57 2.15 12.78
C ASN A 73 -8.68 3.19 12.54
N THR A 74 -8.45 4.09 11.59
CA THR A 74 -9.41 5.12 11.15
C THR A 74 -10.09 4.75 9.84
N GLY A 75 -9.74 3.61 9.27
CA GLY A 75 -10.33 3.08 8.05
C GLY A 75 -11.71 2.44 8.26
N ALA A 76 -12.21 1.81 7.20
CA ALA A 76 -13.48 1.09 7.17
C ALA A 76 -13.34 -0.44 7.25
N VAL A 77 -12.11 -0.98 7.25
CA VAL A 77 -11.84 -2.42 7.41
C VAL A 77 -10.91 -2.71 8.59
N ASN A 78 -11.05 -3.87 9.20
CA ASN A 78 -10.16 -4.32 10.27
C ASN A 78 -8.74 -4.57 9.71
N ILE A 79 -7.71 -4.20 10.47
CA ILE A 79 -6.31 -4.44 10.12
C ILE A 79 -5.88 -5.78 10.72
N ASP A 80 -5.40 -6.70 9.90
CA ASP A 80 -4.88 -8.01 10.33
C ASP A 80 -3.35 -8.03 10.23
N PHE A 81 -2.68 -8.00 11.39
CA PHE A 81 -1.21 -7.97 11.45
C PHE A 81 -0.56 -9.32 11.14
N SER A 82 -1.33 -10.40 11.00
CA SER A 82 -0.81 -11.68 10.47
C SER A 82 -0.62 -11.65 8.95
N LYS A 83 -1.31 -10.74 8.26
CA LYS A 83 -1.27 -10.59 6.79
C LYS A 83 -0.53 -9.32 6.37
N THR A 84 -0.59 -8.28 7.19
CA THR A 84 0.00 -6.97 6.90
C THR A 84 0.93 -6.54 8.02
N ASN A 85 2.23 -6.52 7.76
CA ASN A 85 3.21 -6.09 8.75
C ASN A 85 3.20 -4.57 8.91
N ALA A 86 3.19 -4.08 10.15
CA ALA A 86 3.59 -2.70 10.45
C ALA A 86 5.11 -2.62 10.55
N ILE A 87 5.72 -1.80 9.71
CA ILE A 87 7.16 -1.53 9.66
C ILE A 87 7.35 -0.08 10.04
N ALA A 88 8.43 0.25 10.77
CA ALA A 88 8.77 1.65 10.98
C ALA A 88 10.21 1.96 10.58
N ALA A 89 10.47 3.23 10.30
CA ALA A 89 11.80 3.76 10.10
C ALA A 89 11.95 5.03 10.94
N VAL A 90 13.09 5.18 11.61
CA VAL A 90 13.41 6.38 12.39
C VAL A 90 14.46 7.19 11.66
N THR A 91 14.24 8.49 11.57
CA THR A 91 15.20 9.47 11.07
C THR A 91 15.56 10.43 12.19
N VAL A 92 16.86 10.62 12.41
CA VAL A 92 17.42 11.38 13.54
C VAL A 92 18.00 12.69 13.03
N TYR A 93 17.73 13.76 13.76
CA TYR A 93 18.20 15.11 13.43
C TYR A 93 18.80 15.77 14.68
N ASP A 94 19.92 16.50 14.51
CA ASP A 94 20.57 17.24 15.61
C ASP A 94 19.82 18.56 15.86
N ARG A 95 19.38 18.79 17.11
CA ARG A 95 18.75 20.06 17.49
C ARG A 95 19.73 21.21 17.54
N LEU A 96 20.98 20.92 17.90
CA LEU A 96 22.02 21.91 18.07
C LEU A 96 22.65 22.30 16.72
N ASN A 97 22.49 21.47 15.70
CA ASN A 97 22.99 21.73 14.35
C ASN A 97 21.99 21.31 13.25
N PRO A 98 20.86 22.03 13.08
CA PRO A 98 19.83 21.67 12.11
C PRO A 98 20.32 21.76 10.64
N ALA A 99 21.38 22.53 10.37
CA ALA A 99 21.98 22.64 9.04
C ALA A 99 22.71 21.37 8.59
N ALA A 100 23.05 20.46 9.51
CA ALA A 100 23.66 19.17 9.19
C ALA A 100 22.67 18.19 8.53
N GLY A 101 21.36 18.44 8.63
CA GLY A 101 20.34 17.55 8.08
C GLY A 101 20.20 16.24 8.86
N VAL A 102 20.05 15.13 8.14
CA VAL A 102 19.85 13.80 8.73
C VAL A 102 21.16 13.28 9.31
N VAL A 103 21.18 13.02 10.61
CA VAL A 103 22.35 12.51 11.34
C VAL A 103 22.42 10.99 11.27
N ASN A 104 21.27 10.33 11.36
CA ASN A 104 21.18 8.87 11.31
C ASN A 104 19.80 8.45 10.82
N GLN A 105 19.72 7.27 10.20
CA GLN A 105 18.47 6.65 9.82
C GLN A 105 18.55 5.14 10.06
N SER A 106 17.49 4.56 10.61
CA SER A 106 17.44 3.12 10.88
C SER A 106 16.05 2.58 10.66
N SER A 107 15.97 1.34 10.18
CA SER A 107 14.73 0.56 10.19
C SER A 107 14.43 0.05 11.58
N CYS A 108 13.16 0.01 11.94
CA CYS A 108 12.69 -0.48 13.22
C CYS A 108 11.84 -1.73 13.01
N SER A 109 12.04 -2.71 13.89
CA SER A 109 11.25 -3.93 13.97
C SER A 109 10.23 -3.83 15.09
N THR A 110 9.11 -4.50 14.95
CA THR A 110 8.10 -4.64 16.01
C THR A 110 7.47 -6.02 15.95
N ILE A 111 6.90 -6.48 17.06
CA ILE A 111 6.11 -7.71 17.11
C ILE A 111 4.65 -7.30 17.03
N ASN A 112 4.06 -7.43 15.83
CA ASN A 112 2.65 -7.14 15.63
C ASN A 112 1.88 -8.45 15.52
N THR A 113 1.01 -8.71 16.48
CA THR A 113 0.09 -9.86 16.42
C THR A 113 -1.34 -9.43 16.67
N GLY A 114 -2.25 -10.18 16.06
CA GLY A 114 -3.69 -10.00 16.17
C GLY A 114 -4.28 -9.05 15.12
N THR A 115 -5.52 -8.67 15.38
CA THR A 115 -6.30 -7.76 14.54
C THR A 115 -6.56 -6.45 15.27
N LEU A 116 -6.67 -5.35 14.55
CA LEU A 116 -7.13 -4.05 15.05
C LEU A 116 -8.42 -3.67 14.35
N SER A 117 -9.53 -3.72 15.08
CA SER A 117 -10.83 -3.44 14.51
C SER A 117 -11.02 -1.96 14.21
N VAL A 118 -11.96 -1.65 13.33
CA VAL A 118 -12.28 -0.26 12.96
C VAL A 118 -12.60 0.56 14.21
N GLY A 119 -11.95 1.72 14.35
CA GLY A 119 -12.12 2.63 15.47
C GLY A 119 -11.27 2.31 16.70
N GLU A 120 -10.72 1.10 16.80
CA GLU A 120 -9.86 0.68 17.91
C GLU A 120 -8.45 1.26 17.81
N SER A 121 -7.80 1.39 18.96
CA SER A 121 -6.40 1.80 19.08
C SER A 121 -5.60 0.75 19.84
N LYS A 122 -4.36 0.48 19.40
CA LYS A 122 -3.43 -0.43 20.08
C LYS A 122 -2.04 0.19 20.13
N SER A 123 -1.35 -0.07 21.24
CA SER A 123 0.02 0.39 21.45
C SER A 123 1.01 -0.59 20.85
N PHE A 124 2.00 -0.07 20.13
CA PHE A 124 3.06 -0.80 19.49
C PHE A 124 4.41 -0.28 19.95
N ILE A 125 5.34 -1.22 20.18
CA ILE A 125 6.72 -0.91 20.55
C ILE A 125 7.60 -1.26 19.35
N PHE A 126 8.28 -0.25 18.81
CA PHE A 126 9.23 -0.40 17.71
C PHE A 126 10.65 -0.35 18.26
N THR A 127 11.44 -1.37 18.00
CA THR A 127 12.88 -1.39 18.35
C THR A 127 13.68 -1.02 17.12
N CYS A 128 14.51 0.02 17.23
CA CYS A 128 15.31 0.58 16.14
C CYS A 128 16.81 0.40 16.42
N GLY A 129 17.66 0.52 15.41
CA GLY A 129 19.13 0.47 15.56
C GLY A 129 19.77 1.80 15.95
N VAL A 130 19.06 2.70 16.66
CA VAL A 130 19.57 4.02 17.06
C VAL A 130 19.59 4.16 18.58
N ASN A 131 20.69 4.69 19.13
CA ASN A 131 20.75 5.06 20.53
C ASN A 131 19.94 6.34 20.76
N ILE A 132 18.96 6.26 21.65
CA ILE A 132 18.06 7.38 21.94
C ILE A 132 18.69 8.31 22.98
N ASP A 133 19.00 9.52 22.54
CA ASP A 133 19.31 10.70 23.33
C ASP A 133 18.33 11.83 22.97
N VAL A 134 17.29 11.98 23.78
CA VAL A 134 16.25 13.02 23.61
C VAL A 134 16.72 14.43 23.98
N SER A 135 17.87 14.54 24.67
CA SER A 135 18.42 15.85 25.06
C SER A 135 19.03 16.59 23.86
N ARG A 136 19.59 15.83 22.90
CA ARG A 136 20.32 16.36 21.76
C ARG A 136 19.59 16.23 20.42
N TYR A 137 18.84 15.15 20.22
CA TYR A 137 18.24 14.87 18.92
C TYR A 137 16.71 14.98 18.95
N TYR A 138 16.10 15.27 17.79
CA TYR A 138 14.68 14.99 17.56
C TYR A 138 14.55 13.83 16.57
N TYR A 139 13.52 13.01 16.76
CA TYR A 139 13.33 11.77 16.02
C TYR A 139 12.03 11.85 15.23
N VAL A 140 12.08 11.50 13.96
CA VAL A 140 10.89 11.34 13.11
C VAL A 140 10.73 9.85 12.84
N LEU A 141 9.69 9.26 13.42
CA LEU A 141 9.32 7.87 13.20
C LEU A 141 8.24 7.82 12.13
N ARG A 142 8.57 7.20 10.99
CA ARG A 142 7.61 6.87 9.94
C ARG A 142 7.14 5.44 10.14
N VAL A 143 5.86 5.26 10.40
CA VAL A 143 5.21 3.94 10.49
C VAL A 143 4.48 3.68 9.17
N THR A 144 4.67 2.50 8.61
CA THR A 144 4.05 2.04 7.37
C THR A 144 3.29 0.76 7.65
N ILE A 145 2.02 0.73 7.26
CA ILE A 145 1.17 -0.46 7.30
C ILE A 145 0.51 -0.61 5.94
N GLY A 146 0.78 -1.73 5.25
CA GLY A 146 0.34 -1.92 3.87
C GLY A 146 0.92 -0.85 2.94
N SER A 147 0.05 -0.15 2.20
CA SER A 147 0.40 0.95 1.29
C SER A 147 0.39 2.34 1.95
N THR A 148 0.05 2.42 3.23
CA THR A 148 -0.15 3.70 3.94
C THR A 148 0.97 3.95 4.94
N SER A 149 1.47 5.18 4.96
CA SER A 149 2.52 5.63 5.89
C SER A 149 2.08 6.88 6.63
N LYS A 150 2.42 6.94 7.92
CA LYS A 150 2.19 8.11 8.77
C LYS A 150 3.45 8.39 9.57
N GLU A 151 3.66 9.65 9.89
CA GLU A 151 4.84 10.09 10.64
C GLU A 151 4.43 10.62 11.99
N VAL A 152 5.32 10.41 12.96
CA VAL A 152 5.21 10.95 14.30
C VAL A 152 6.56 11.46 14.76
N ILE A 153 6.56 12.59 15.44
CA ILE A 153 7.78 13.25 15.90
C ILE A 153 7.92 13.04 17.41
N PHE A 154 9.10 12.60 17.83
CA PHE A 154 9.48 12.50 19.23
C PHE A 154 10.50 13.59 19.57
N ARG A 155 10.29 14.23 20.72
CA ARG A 155 11.15 15.26 21.29
C ARG A 155 11.61 14.88 22.69
#